data_AF-A0A7K1B7A4-F1
#
_entry.id   AF-A0A7K1B7A4-F1
#
_cell.length_a   1.000
_cell.length_b   1.000
_cell.length_c   1.000
_cell.angle_alpha   90.00
_cell.angle_beta   90.00
_cell.angle_gamma   90.00
#
_symmetry.space_group_name_H-M   'P 1'
#
loop_
_entity.id
_entity.type
_entity.pdbx_description
1 polymer ?
#
loop_
_entity_poly.entity_id
_entity_poly.type
_entity_poly.pdbx_seq_one_letter_code
_entity_poly.pdbx_strand_id
1 'polypeptide(L)'
;MDDATDPVGHARGAAAFRQHLRGALTAAMKARDQVRVSALRAGIAAIDDAESVDTTHEPASVRHAGGIAGASAGLGATEAARRELSADQVAVVVRTQVDERLAAAEEYERAGAPEQAARLRQEAEVLAAFLTG
;
A
#
# COMPACT_ATOMS: atom_id res chain seq x y z
N MET A 1 26.32 6.56 -17.97
CA MET A 1 25.91 5.90 -16.71
C MET A 1 24.90 6.81 -16.04
N ASP A 2 23.77 7.01 -16.71
CA ASP A 2 22.67 7.86 -16.25
C ASP A 2 21.39 7.28 -16.87
N ASP A 3 20.85 6.25 -16.20
CA ASP A 3 19.46 5.85 -16.36
C ASP A 3 18.74 6.41 -15.13
N ALA A 4 18.44 7.71 -15.20
CA ALA A 4 17.65 8.40 -14.20
C ALA A 4 16.21 7.89 -14.32
N THR A 5 15.92 6.82 -13.58
CA THR A 5 14.61 6.30 -13.21
C THR A 5 13.48 7.26 -13.53
N ASP A 6 12.73 7.02 -14.60
CA ASP A 6 11.58 7.85 -14.99
C ASP A 6 10.58 7.91 -13.82
N PRO A 7 10.53 9.01 -13.05
CA PRO A 7 9.78 9.02 -11.80
C PRO A 7 8.28 9.18 -12.06
N VAL A 8 7.90 9.64 -13.25
CA VAL A 8 6.53 10.02 -13.60
C VAL A 8 5.74 8.82 -14.15
N GLY A 9 6.39 7.93 -14.89
CA GLY A 9 5.80 6.69 -15.41
C GLY A 9 5.48 5.70 -14.28
N HIS A 10 6.38 5.58 -13.31
CA HIS A 10 6.19 4.72 -12.15
C HIS A 10 5.04 5.18 -11.24
N ALA A 11 4.93 6.49 -10.97
CA ALA A 11 3.85 7.06 -10.16
C ALA A 11 2.47 6.95 -10.84
N ARG A 12 2.40 7.16 -12.17
CA ARG A 12 1.17 6.90 -12.94
C ARG A 12 0.69 5.46 -12.82
N GLY A 13 1.62 4.50 -12.71
CA GLY A 13 1.32 3.10 -12.48
C GLY A 13 0.57 2.85 -11.16
N ALA A 14 1.04 3.43 -10.05
CA ALA A 14 0.37 3.26 -8.75
C ALA A 14 -1.01 3.93 -8.69
N ALA A 15 -1.16 5.12 -9.27
CA ALA A 15 -2.45 5.79 -9.37
C ALA A 15 -3.46 4.96 -10.20
N ALA A 16 -3.00 4.37 -11.31
CA ALA A 16 -3.82 3.48 -12.13
C ALA A 16 -4.20 2.18 -11.39
N PHE A 17 -3.25 1.57 -10.68
CA PHE A 17 -3.50 0.38 -9.88
C PHE A 17 -4.56 0.63 -8.79
N ARG A 18 -4.44 1.73 -8.06
CA ARG A 18 -5.43 2.10 -7.04
C ARG A 18 -6.82 2.36 -7.62
N GLN A 19 -6.89 2.99 -8.79
CA GLN A 19 -8.16 3.15 -9.50
C GLN A 19 -8.76 1.81 -9.90
N HIS A 20 -7.94 0.87 -10.37
CA HIS A 20 -8.39 -0.48 -10.68
C HIS A 20 -8.96 -1.19 -9.44
N LEU A 21 -8.27 -1.16 -8.30
CA LEU A 21 -8.76 -1.74 -7.05
C LEU A 21 -10.08 -1.09 -6.59
N ARG A 22 -10.20 0.23 -6.70
CA ARG A 22 -11.45 0.95 -6.34
C ARG A 22 -12.60 0.55 -7.25
N GLY A 23 -12.36 0.43 -8.56
CA GLY A 23 -13.36 -0.07 -9.52
C GLY A 23 -13.81 -1.49 -9.19
N ALA A 24 -12.86 -2.39 -8.90
CA ALA A 24 -13.15 -3.75 -8.48
C ALA A 24 -13.93 -3.80 -7.15
N LEU A 25 -13.62 -2.90 -6.20
CA LEU A 25 -14.33 -2.80 -4.93
C LEU A 25 -15.80 -2.43 -5.14
N THR A 26 -16.08 -1.45 -6.00
CA THR A 26 -17.46 -1.09 -6.35
C THR A 26 -18.21 -2.27 -6.96
N ALA A 27 -17.57 -3.03 -7.87
CA ALA A 27 -18.16 -4.22 -8.46
C ALA A 27 -18.44 -5.32 -7.41
N ALA A 28 -17.48 -5.57 -6.50
CA ALA A 28 -17.62 -6.54 -5.42
C ALA A 28 -18.74 -6.18 -4.44
N MET A 29 -18.87 -4.89 -4.08
CA MET A 29 -19.96 -4.40 -3.23
C MET A 29 -21.33 -4.63 -3.88
N LYS A 30 -21.44 -4.37 -5.19
CA LYS A 30 -22.68 -4.63 -5.96
C LYS A 30 -23.02 -6.12 -6.02
N ALA A 31 -22.01 -6.97 -6.17
CA ALA A 31 -22.16 -8.43 -6.14
C ALA A 31 -22.36 -9.02 -4.74
N ARG A 32 -22.26 -8.19 -3.68
CA ARG A 32 -22.29 -8.60 -2.26
C ARG A 32 -21.22 -9.63 -1.89
N ASP A 33 -20.10 -9.62 -2.60
CA ASP A 33 -18.95 -10.48 -2.34
C ASP A 33 -18.12 -9.90 -1.18
N GLN A 34 -18.44 -10.34 0.05
CA GLN A 34 -17.80 -9.81 1.27
C GLN A 34 -16.31 -10.12 1.34
N VAL A 35 -15.87 -11.26 0.78
CA VAL A 35 -14.47 -11.66 0.75
C VAL A 35 -13.67 -10.72 -0.14
N ARG A 36 -14.14 -10.47 -1.37
CA ARG A 36 -13.50 -9.48 -2.26
C ARG A 36 -13.52 -8.09 -1.67
N VAL A 37 -14.63 -7.66 -1.06
CA VAL A 37 -14.72 -6.34 -0.42
C VAL A 37 -13.69 -6.18 0.71
N SER A 38 -13.55 -7.20 1.56
CA SER A 38 -12.56 -7.24 2.64
C SER A 38 -11.14 -7.11 2.10
N ALA A 39 -10.77 -7.98 1.15
CA ALA A 39 -9.45 -8.01 0.54
C ALA A 39 -9.10 -6.67 -0.14
N LEU A 40 -10.00 -6.14 -0.97
CA LEU A 40 -9.75 -4.92 -1.74
C LEU A 40 -9.63 -3.67 -0.86
N ARG A 41 -10.43 -3.57 0.21
CA ARG A 41 -10.30 -2.46 1.18
C ARG A 41 -8.97 -2.49 1.89
N ALA A 42 -8.54 -3.67 2.34
CA ALA A 42 -7.25 -3.81 3.00
C ALA A 42 -6.08 -3.53 2.06
N GLY A 43 -6.16 -3.97 0.80
CA GLY A 43 -5.14 -3.64 -0.21
C GLY A 43 -5.03 -2.14 -0.48
N ILE A 44 -6.15 -1.42 -0.56
CA ILE A 44 -6.16 0.05 -0.70
C ILE A 44 -5.54 0.71 0.54
N ALA A 45 -5.92 0.28 1.74
CA ALA A 45 -5.38 0.82 2.99
C ALA A 45 -3.87 0.60 3.11
N ALA A 46 -3.36 -0.58 2.77
CA ALA A 46 -1.93 -0.89 2.81
C ALA A 46 -1.11 -0.01 1.85
N ILE A 47 -1.66 0.31 0.67
CA ILE A 47 -1.03 1.24 -0.28
C ILE A 47 -1.04 2.66 0.31
N ASP A 48 -2.17 3.12 0.86
CA ASP A 48 -2.28 4.44 1.47
C ASP A 48 -1.31 4.58 2.68
N ASP A 49 -1.15 3.52 3.49
CA ASP A 49 -0.21 3.48 4.62
C ASP A 49 1.25 3.49 4.16
N ALA A 50 1.60 2.72 3.13
CA ALA A 50 2.96 2.70 2.58
C ALA A 50 3.38 4.07 2.02
N GLU A 51 2.47 4.78 1.33
CA GLU A 51 2.73 6.17 0.90
C GLU A 51 2.97 7.12 2.07
N SER A 52 2.31 6.89 3.21
CA SER A 52 2.48 7.70 4.42
C SER A 52 3.83 7.46 5.08
N VAL A 53 4.29 6.20 5.15
CA VAL A 53 5.60 5.83 5.72
C VAL A 53 6.75 6.39 4.88
N ASP A 54 6.66 6.31 3.55
CA ASP A 54 7.68 6.86 2.65
C ASP A 54 7.82 8.39 2.80
N THR A 55 6.74 9.12 3.13
CA THR A 55 6.82 10.57 3.42
C THR A 55 7.42 10.91 4.79
N THR A 56 7.49 9.95 5.70
CA THR A 56 8.05 10.14 7.04
C THR A 56 9.56 9.84 7.08
N HIS A 57 10.10 9.11 6.08
CA HIS A 57 11.52 8.74 6.01
C HIS A 57 12.43 9.88 5.48
N GLU A 58 12.24 11.10 5.97
CA GLU A 58 13.35 12.05 6.04
C GLU A 58 14.18 11.64 7.27
N PRO A 59 15.48 11.29 7.14
CA PRO A 59 16.30 11.13 8.32
C PRO A 59 16.29 12.49 9.01
N ALA A 60 15.72 12.56 10.21
CA ALA A 60 15.94 13.66 11.12
C ALA A 60 17.46 13.73 11.33
N SER A 61 18.11 14.52 10.49
CA SER A 61 19.51 14.86 10.64
C SER A 61 19.62 15.44 12.04
N VAL A 62 20.32 14.72 12.90
CA VAL A 62 20.74 15.18 14.21
C VAL A 62 21.56 16.44 13.98
N ARG A 63 20.88 17.59 13.95
CA ARG A 63 21.52 18.89 14.05
C ARG A 63 21.64 19.22 15.53
N HIS A 64 22.80 18.91 16.08
CA HIS A 64 23.23 19.45 17.36
C HIS A 64 23.27 20.98 17.30
N ALA A 65 22.60 21.58 18.29
CA ALA A 65 22.83 22.85 18.96
C ALA A 65 23.29 24.09 18.16
N GLY A 66 22.42 25.12 18.16
CA GLY A 66 22.83 26.52 18.23
C GLY A 66 22.08 27.47 17.28
N GLY A 67 21.30 28.40 17.86
CA GLY A 67 20.88 29.64 17.19
C GLY A 67 19.38 29.81 16.95
N ILE A 68 18.73 30.57 17.82
CA ILE A 68 17.38 31.13 17.60
C ILE A 68 17.52 32.42 16.81
N ALA A 69 17.03 32.47 15.57
CA ALA A 69 16.49 33.67 14.91
C ALA A 69 15.93 33.29 13.54
N GLY A 70 14.66 33.61 13.31
CA GLY A 70 13.98 33.35 12.05
C GLY A 70 12.95 32.25 12.22
N ALA A 71 11.85 32.58 12.90
CA ALA A 71 10.57 31.96 12.58
C ALA A 71 10.25 32.35 11.12
N SER A 72 10.86 31.62 10.18
CA SER A 72 10.24 31.36 8.90
C SER A 72 8.94 30.68 9.26
N ALA A 73 7.85 31.45 9.25
CA ALA A 73 6.52 30.90 9.09
C ALA A 73 6.54 30.13 7.76
N GLY A 74 7.00 28.88 7.84
CA GLY A 74 7.02 27.87 6.80
C GLY A 74 5.59 27.42 6.55
N LEU A 75 4.79 28.37 6.09
CA LEU A 75 3.50 28.16 5.45
C LEU A 75 3.75 28.44 3.97
N GLY A 76 4.49 27.53 3.35
CA GLY A 76 4.78 27.58 1.93
C GLY A 76 4.96 26.14 1.48
N ALA A 77 3.95 25.61 0.78
CA ALA A 77 3.94 24.31 0.10
C ALA A 77 4.10 23.10 1.03
N THR A 78 3.11 22.23 1.27
CA THR A 78 2.70 21.16 0.34
C THR A 78 3.87 20.44 -0.39
N GLU A 79 5.08 20.47 0.16
CA GLU A 79 6.34 19.99 -0.46
C GLU A 79 6.86 18.66 0.10
N ALA A 80 6.11 17.96 0.95
CA ALA A 80 6.13 16.50 0.84
C ALA A 80 5.26 16.16 -0.37
N ALA A 81 5.80 16.36 -1.57
CA ALA A 81 5.35 15.58 -2.70
C ALA A 81 5.42 14.14 -2.21
N ARG A 82 4.26 13.57 -1.83
CA ARG A 82 4.13 12.15 -1.52
C ARG A 82 4.94 11.47 -2.60
N ARG A 83 6.02 10.80 -2.22
CA ARG A 83 6.77 9.98 -3.15
C ARG A 83 5.80 8.86 -3.47
N GLU A 84 4.91 9.11 -4.43
CA GLU A 84 3.85 8.18 -4.82
C GLU A 84 4.56 6.88 -5.15
N LEU A 85 4.09 5.78 -4.55
CA LEU A 85 4.73 4.48 -4.71
C LEU A 85 4.93 4.21 -6.20
N SER A 86 6.08 3.66 -6.59
CA SER A 86 6.23 3.12 -7.93
C SER A 86 5.31 1.92 -8.13
N ALA A 87 5.03 1.57 -9.38
CA ALA A 87 4.31 0.33 -9.71
C ALA A 87 4.97 -0.90 -9.04
N ASP A 88 6.31 -0.98 -9.05
CA ASP A 88 7.04 -2.04 -8.37
C ASP A 88 6.86 -2.02 -6.84
N GLN A 89 6.89 -0.83 -6.22
CA GLN A 89 6.64 -0.71 -4.78
C GLN A 89 5.21 -1.11 -4.43
N VAL A 90 4.21 -0.74 -5.25
CA VAL A 90 2.83 -1.22 -5.09
C VAL A 90 2.75 -2.73 -5.20
N ALA A 91 3.43 -3.34 -6.18
CA ALA A 91 3.47 -4.79 -6.33
C ALA A 91 4.12 -5.47 -5.10
N VAL A 92 5.18 -4.87 -4.54
CA VAL A 92 5.80 -5.35 -3.28
C VAL A 92 4.81 -5.28 -2.12
N VAL A 93 4.12 -4.14 -1.93
CA VAL A 93 3.11 -3.98 -0.86
C VAL A 93 2.00 -5.04 -0.98
N VAL A 94 1.47 -5.24 -2.19
CA VAL A 94 0.40 -6.22 -2.43
C VAL A 94 0.90 -7.65 -2.22
N ARG A 95 2.12 -7.98 -2.63
CA ARG A 95 2.73 -9.29 -2.34
C ARG A 95 2.87 -9.53 -0.84
N THR A 96 3.37 -8.55 -0.08
CA THR A 96 3.44 -8.64 1.38
C THR A 96 2.05 -8.91 1.98
N GLN A 97 1.01 -8.24 1.50
CA GLN A 97 -0.37 -8.45 1.96
C GLN A 97 -0.91 -9.85 1.63
N VAL A 98 -0.48 -10.47 0.53
CA VAL A 98 -0.79 -11.87 0.19
C VAL A 98 -0.08 -12.81 1.17
N ASP A 99 1.23 -12.61 1.37
CA ASP A 99 2.05 -13.46 2.24
C ASP A 99 1.56 -13.41 3.69
N GLU A 100 1.21 -12.24 4.21
CA GLU A 100 0.64 -12.06 5.56
C GLU A 100 -0.68 -12.82 5.75
N ARG A 101 -1.56 -12.82 4.75
CA ARG A 101 -2.84 -13.55 4.81
C ARG A 101 -2.63 -15.06 4.78
N LEU A 102 -1.69 -15.54 3.98
CA LEU A 102 -1.34 -16.97 3.94
C LEU A 102 -0.73 -17.41 5.27
N ALA A 103 0.18 -16.63 5.84
CA ALA A 103 0.76 -16.90 7.15
C ALA A 103 -0.31 -16.93 8.27
N ALA A 104 -1.21 -15.94 8.28
CA ALA A 104 -2.34 -15.92 9.21
C ALA A 104 -3.28 -17.12 9.00
N ALA A 105 -3.53 -17.54 7.76
CA ALA A 105 -4.34 -18.72 7.48
C ALA A 105 -3.72 -20.00 8.07
N GLU A 106 -2.40 -20.16 7.96
CA GLU A 106 -1.70 -21.29 8.59
C GLU A 106 -1.79 -21.26 10.12
N GLU A 107 -1.74 -20.08 10.73
CA GLU A 107 -1.97 -19.91 12.17
C GLU A 107 -3.39 -20.33 12.58
N TYR A 108 -4.41 -19.90 11.84
CA TYR A 108 -5.79 -20.28 12.10
C TYR A 108 -6.04 -21.78 11.90
N GLU A 109 -5.44 -22.42 10.89
CA GLU A 109 -5.49 -23.89 10.75
C GLU A 109 -4.91 -24.59 11.98
N ARG A 110 -3.71 -24.17 12.42
CA ARG A 110 -3.06 -24.72 13.62
C ARG A 110 -3.89 -24.51 14.88
N ALA A 111 -4.67 -23.43 14.94
CA ALA A 111 -5.60 -23.12 16.03
C ALA A 111 -6.96 -23.85 15.92
N GLY A 112 -7.18 -24.68 14.90
CA GLY A 112 -8.44 -25.41 14.70
C GLY A 112 -9.58 -24.56 14.14
N ALA A 113 -9.26 -23.48 13.42
CA ALA A 113 -10.19 -22.52 12.84
C ALA A 113 -10.13 -22.54 11.29
N PRO A 114 -10.49 -23.67 10.64
CA PRO A 114 -10.30 -23.87 9.19
C PRO A 114 -11.17 -22.96 8.32
N GLU A 115 -12.34 -22.52 8.83
CA GLU A 115 -13.21 -21.60 8.09
C GLU A 115 -12.57 -20.20 7.97
N GLN A 116 -11.93 -19.73 9.03
CA GLN A 116 -11.21 -18.45 9.06
C GLN A 116 -9.97 -18.54 8.16
N ALA A 117 -9.24 -19.66 8.21
CA ALA A 117 -8.12 -19.91 7.33
C ALA A 117 -8.53 -19.95 5.85
N ALA A 118 -9.62 -20.65 5.51
CA ALA A 118 -10.15 -20.70 4.15
C ALA A 118 -10.55 -19.31 3.64
N ARG A 119 -11.17 -18.48 4.49
CA ARG A 119 -11.48 -17.09 4.15
C ARG A 119 -10.23 -16.28 3.84
N LEU A 120 -9.20 -16.35 4.69
CA LEU A 120 -7.95 -15.63 4.48
C LEU A 120 -7.23 -16.04 3.19
N ARG A 121 -7.26 -17.34 2.84
CA ARG A 121 -6.74 -17.82 1.56
C ARG A 121 -7.49 -17.25 0.37
N GLN A 122 -8.83 -17.21 0.43
CA GLN A 122 -9.62 -16.58 -0.64
C GLN A 122 -9.33 -15.08 -0.75
N GLU A 123 -9.13 -14.37 0.37
CA GLU A 123 -8.72 -12.96 0.34
C GLU A 123 -7.33 -12.79 -0.29
N ALA A 124 -6.39 -13.70 -0.01
CA ALA A 124 -5.06 -13.72 -0.62
C ALA A 124 -5.12 -13.97 -2.12
N GLU A 125 -5.92 -14.93 -2.58
CA GLU A 125 -6.14 -15.22 -4.00
C GLU A 125 -6.71 -14.00 -4.75
N VAL A 126 -7.66 -13.28 -4.14
CA VAL A 126 -8.22 -12.06 -4.71
C VAL A 126 -7.12 -11.01 -4.94
N LEU A 127 -6.23 -10.80 -3.97
CA LEU A 127 -5.13 -9.83 -4.11
C LEU A 127 -4.07 -10.30 -5.12
N ALA A 128 -3.72 -11.59 -5.12
CA ALA A 128 -2.73 -12.15 -6.04
C ALA A 128 -3.15 -12.05 -7.52
N ALA A 129 -4.46 -12.09 -7.80
CA ALA A 129 -4.99 -11.90 -9.15
C ALA A 129 -4.66 -10.52 -9.74
N PHE A 130 -4.42 -9.49 -8.91
CA PHE A 130 -4.01 -8.16 -9.38
C PHE A 130 -2.51 -8.04 -9.68
N LEU A 131 -1.69 -9.01 -9.28
CA LEU A 131 -0.24 -9.03 -9.54
C LEU A 131 0.13 -9.70 -10.86
N THR A 132 -0.81 -10.44 -11.45
CA THR A 132 -0.61 -11.23 -12.68
C THR A 132 -1.31 -10.63 -13.90
N GLY A 133 -2.08 -9.54 -13.71
CA GLY A 133 -2.86 -8.86 -14.73
C GLY A 133 -2.19 -7.64 -15.32
#